data_AF-A0A7M7T3K2-F1
#
_entry.id   AF-A0A7M7T3K2-F1
#
_cell.length_a   1.000
_cell.length_b   1.000
_cell.length_c   1.000
_cell.angle_alpha   90.00
_cell.angle_beta   90.00
_cell.angle_gamma   90.00
#
_symmetry.space_group_name_H-M   'P 1'
#
loop_
_entity.id
_entity.type
_entity.pdbx_description
1 polymer ?
#
loop_
_entity_poly.entity_id
_entity_poly.type
_entity_poly.pdbx_seq_one_letter_code
_entity_poly.pdbx_strand_id
1 'polypeptide(L)'
;MFDNVKRITIQVRDTINCDVIQRIHLPGATELTFQTDENAPQPAGFREEPTSLPNALLNISPQLVKVTFSKLDIGNSKMELILQAFRSPHNLKHLKIIRFIRCGSDEGVDDVIIACNKDQVMEVEVEHGKPRGLNFA
;
A
#
# COMPACT_ATOMS: atom_id res chain seq x y z
N MET A 1 -19.18 -15.76 5.22
CA MET A 1 -18.98 -14.80 4.12
C MET A 1 -18.92 -13.41 4.75
N PHE A 2 -17.87 -12.62 4.48
CA PHE A 2 -17.61 -11.35 5.16
C PHE A 2 -18.13 -10.15 4.35
N ASP A 3 -19.36 -10.23 3.85
CA ASP A 3 -19.87 -9.30 2.82
C ASP A 3 -20.06 -7.87 3.31
N ASN A 4 -20.09 -7.65 4.62
CA ASN A 4 -20.26 -6.35 5.25
C ASN A 4 -18.95 -5.73 5.73
N VAL A 5 -17.81 -6.42 5.57
CA VAL A 5 -16.51 -5.90 6.01
C VAL A 5 -16.03 -4.84 5.02
N LYS A 6 -16.22 -3.58 5.38
CA LYS A 6 -15.80 -2.42 4.56
C LYS A 6 -14.34 -2.07 4.72
N ARG A 7 -13.79 -2.26 5.93
CA ARG A 7 -12.44 -1.83 6.30
C ARG A 7 -11.65 -3.01 6.84
N ILE A 8 -10.47 -3.23 6.26
CA ILE A 8 -9.59 -4.33 6.63
C ILE A 8 -8.23 -3.76 6.97
N THR A 9 -7.63 -4.32 8.02
CA THR A 9 -6.22 -4.08 8.33
C THR A 9 -5.49 -5.41 8.33
N ILE A 10 -4.44 -5.52 7.52
CA ILE A 10 -3.52 -6.64 7.47
C ILE A 10 -2.26 -6.23 8.21
N GLN A 11 -1.98 -6.92 9.32
CA GLN A 11 -0.71 -6.81 10.02
C GLN A 11 0.34 -7.68 9.33
N VAL A 12 1.47 -7.08 9.00
CA VAL A 12 2.57 -7.70 8.27
C VAL A 12 3.74 -7.84 9.23
N ARG A 13 4.12 -9.09 9.51
CA ARG A 13 5.22 -9.38 10.44
C ARG A 13 6.60 -9.36 9.77
N ASP A 14 6.70 -9.93 8.58
CA ASP A 14 7.96 -10.09 7.87
C ASP A 14 7.97 -9.24 6.59
N THR A 15 7.57 -9.83 5.46
CA THR A 15 7.54 -9.13 4.18
C THR A 15 6.19 -9.24 3.52
N ILE A 16 5.79 -8.19 2.81
CA ILE A 16 4.66 -8.22 1.91
C ILE A 16 5.01 -9.08 0.69
N ASN A 17 4.18 -10.08 0.44
CA ASN A 17 4.22 -10.93 -0.74
C ASN A 17 2.88 -10.84 -1.48
N CYS A 18 2.90 -10.34 -2.71
CA CYS A 18 1.70 -10.22 -3.56
C CYS A 18 1.02 -11.57 -3.80
N ASP A 19 1.77 -12.69 -3.84
CA ASP A 19 1.22 -14.03 -3.99
C ASP A 19 0.40 -14.49 -2.79
N VAL A 20 0.73 -13.98 -1.60
CA VAL A 20 -0.01 -14.26 -0.37
C VAL A 20 -1.22 -13.33 -0.30
N ILE A 21 -1.03 -12.04 -0.61
CA ILE A 21 -2.09 -11.03 -0.64
C ILE A 21 -3.23 -11.46 -1.57
N GLN A 22 -2.92 -11.94 -2.78
CA GLN A 22 -3.94 -12.30 -3.77
C GLN A 22 -4.83 -13.49 -3.37
N ARG A 23 -4.46 -14.25 -2.33
CA ARG A 23 -5.26 -15.37 -1.81
C ARG A 23 -6.31 -14.92 -0.78
N ILE A 24 -6.22 -13.69 -0.30
CA ILE A 24 -7.22 -13.10 0.58
C ILE A 24 -8.39 -12.67 -0.32
N HIS A 25 -9.62 -13.07 0.02
CA HIS A 25 -10.81 -12.72 -0.76
C HIS A 25 -11.88 -12.10 0.13
N LEU A 26 -12.09 -10.79 -0.03
CA LEU A 26 -12.96 -9.98 0.80
C LEU A 26 -13.74 -8.98 -0.08
N PRO A 27 -14.66 -9.46 -0.94
CA PRO A 27 -15.20 -8.71 -2.08
C PRO A 27 -16.01 -7.46 -1.71
N GLY A 28 -16.47 -7.34 -0.46
CA GLY A 28 -17.20 -6.17 0.07
C GLY A 28 -16.28 -5.05 0.61
N ALA A 29 -14.97 -5.26 0.62
CA ALA A 29 -14.05 -4.30 1.21
C ALA A 29 -13.83 -3.08 0.32
N THR A 30 -13.88 -1.90 0.94
CA THR A 30 -13.66 -0.60 0.30
C THR A 30 -12.38 0.07 0.78
N GLU A 31 -11.89 -0.29 1.97
CA GLU A 31 -10.65 0.24 2.52
C GLU A 31 -9.75 -0.89 3.01
N LEU A 32 -8.49 -0.84 2.60
CA LEU A 32 -7.48 -1.81 2.98
C LEU A 32 -6.25 -1.10 3.55
N THR A 33 -5.80 -1.53 4.71
CA THR A 33 -4.56 -1.05 5.33
C THR A 33 -3.57 -2.19 5.49
N PHE A 34 -2.37 -2.04 4.94
CA PHE A 34 -1.21 -2.85 5.32
C PHE A 34 -0.42 -2.10 6.37
N GLN A 35 -0.15 -2.74 7.50
CA GLN A 35 0.67 -2.15 8.54
C GLN A 35 1.66 -3.16 9.11
N THR A 36 2.85 -2.70 9.50
CA THR A 36 3.78 -3.53 10.27
C THR A 36 3.12 -3.98 11.58
N ASP A 37 3.29 -5.25 11.94
CA ASP A 37 2.93 -5.77 13.26
C ASP A 37 3.79 -5.08 14.34
N GLU A 38 3.16 -4.59 15.41
CA GLU A 38 3.88 -3.85 16.46
C GLU A 38 4.91 -4.70 17.21
N ASN A 39 4.79 -6.03 17.13
CA ASN A 39 5.72 -6.99 17.72
C ASN A 39 6.76 -7.51 16.70
N ALA A 40 6.74 -7.01 15.46
CA ALA A 40 7.74 -7.38 14.47
C ALA A 40 9.12 -6.83 14.88
N PRO A 41 10.19 -7.64 14.74
CA PRO A 41 11.55 -7.20 15.09
C PRO A 41 12.07 -6.10 14.15
N GLN A 42 11.52 -6.01 12.94
CA GLN A 42 11.86 -5.02 11.94
C GLN A 42 10.62 -4.61 11.16
N PRO A 43 10.56 -3.38 10.61
CA PRO A 43 9.44 -2.97 9.79
C PRO A 43 9.33 -3.80 8.53
N ALA A 44 8.10 -4.17 8.18
CA ALA A 44 7.86 -5.01 7.02
C ALA A 44 7.95 -4.19 5.73
N GLY A 45 8.65 -4.72 4.73
CA GLY A 45 8.73 -4.16 3.39
C GLY A 45 8.17 -5.12 2.34
N PHE A 46 8.22 -4.76 1.06
CA PHE A 46 7.94 -5.70 -0.02
C PHE A 46 9.14 -6.61 -0.27
N ARG A 47 8.89 -7.92 -0.37
CA ARG A 47 9.92 -8.91 -0.72
C ARG A 47 10.41 -8.74 -2.15
N GLU A 48 9.49 -8.45 -3.05
CA GLU A 48 9.69 -8.35 -4.49
C GLU A 48 9.26 -6.96 -5.00
N GLU A 49 9.49 -6.69 -6.28
CA GLU A 49 9.00 -5.45 -6.88
C GLU A 49 7.46 -5.43 -6.86
N PRO A 50 6.83 -4.35 -6.38
CA PRO A 50 5.38 -4.28 -6.18
C PRO A 50 4.61 -3.97 -7.49
N THR A 51 5.12 -4.36 -8.65
CA THR A 51 4.50 -4.09 -9.96
C THR A 51 3.21 -4.88 -10.17
N SER A 52 3.08 -6.06 -9.53
CA SER A 52 1.87 -6.90 -9.55
C SER A 52 0.81 -6.49 -8.52
N LEU A 53 1.10 -5.48 -7.69
CA LEU A 53 0.24 -5.06 -6.58
C LEU A 53 -1.20 -4.73 -7.00
N PRO A 54 -1.46 -3.97 -8.09
CA PRO A 54 -2.85 -3.69 -8.50
C PRO A 54 -3.66 -4.97 -8.76
N ASN A 55 -3.06 -5.99 -9.36
CA ASN A 55 -3.74 -7.28 -9.61
C ASN A 55 -3.95 -8.05 -8.31
N ALA A 56 -2.98 -8.03 -7.39
CA ALA A 56 -3.12 -8.67 -6.09
C ALA A 56 -4.25 -8.03 -5.27
N LEU A 57 -4.39 -6.70 -5.31
CA LEU A 57 -5.46 -5.98 -4.63
C LEU A 57 -6.83 -6.20 -5.28
N LEU A 58 -6.89 -6.32 -6.61
CA LEU A 58 -8.12 -6.66 -7.33
C LEU A 58 -8.70 -8.00 -6.87
N ASN A 59 -7.84 -8.98 -6.63
CA ASN A 59 -8.25 -10.31 -6.14
C ASN A 59 -8.80 -10.27 -4.70
N ILE A 60 -8.32 -9.33 -3.88
CA ILE A 60 -8.89 -9.05 -2.56
C ILE A 60 -10.30 -8.47 -2.72
N SER A 61 -10.40 -7.34 -3.40
CA SER A 61 -11.67 -6.68 -3.64
C SER A 61 -11.59 -5.73 -4.83
N PRO A 62 -12.49 -5.87 -5.83
CA PRO A 62 -12.61 -4.90 -6.90
C PRO A 62 -13.24 -3.57 -6.43
N GLN A 63 -13.84 -3.53 -5.22
CA GLN A 63 -14.55 -2.37 -4.67
C GLN A 63 -13.64 -1.44 -3.85
N LEU A 64 -12.33 -1.69 -3.82
CA LEU A 64 -11.39 -0.86 -3.07
C LEU A 64 -11.42 0.59 -3.56
N VAL A 65 -11.62 1.50 -2.61
CA VAL A 65 -11.62 2.95 -2.78
C VAL A 65 -10.36 3.56 -2.18
N LYS A 66 -9.88 3.01 -1.06
CA LYS A 66 -8.67 3.48 -0.37
C LYS A 66 -7.74 2.32 -0.01
N VAL A 67 -6.47 2.49 -0.31
CA VAL A 67 -5.39 1.58 0.12
C VAL A 67 -4.39 2.39 0.94
N THR A 68 -4.04 1.90 2.13
CA THR A 68 -3.09 2.56 3.03
C THR A 68 -1.93 1.62 3.33
N PHE A 69 -0.72 2.13 3.16
CA PHE A 69 0.53 1.55 3.63
C PHE A 69 0.96 2.32 4.87
N SER A 70 1.12 1.65 6.00
CA SER A 70 1.42 2.32 7.27
C SER A 70 2.58 1.67 8.00
N LYS A 71 3.60 2.47 8.32
CA LYS A 71 4.79 2.03 9.05
C LYS A 71 5.50 0.83 8.38
N LEU A 72 5.55 0.80 7.05
CA LEU A 72 6.21 -0.26 6.27
C LEU A 72 7.55 0.26 5.74
N ASP A 73 8.57 -0.59 5.63
CA ASP A 73 9.84 -0.22 5.01
C ASP A 73 9.76 -0.36 3.48
N ILE A 74 9.16 0.65 2.83
CA ILE A 74 8.96 0.68 1.37
C ILE A 74 10.09 1.47 0.72
N GLY A 75 10.36 2.68 1.23
CA GLY A 75 11.33 3.62 0.66
C GLY A 75 10.89 4.23 -0.67
N ASN A 76 11.62 5.24 -1.13
CA ASN A 76 11.27 6.02 -2.34
C ASN A 76 11.15 5.13 -3.58
N SER A 77 12.17 4.32 -3.88
CA SER A 77 12.20 3.54 -5.13
C SER A 77 11.02 2.58 -5.29
N LYS A 78 10.60 1.90 -4.21
CA LYS A 78 9.43 1.01 -4.29
C LYS A 78 8.12 1.79 -4.27
N MET A 79 8.05 2.94 -3.59
CA MET A 79 6.89 3.83 -3.68
C MET A 79 6.67 4.31 -5.12
N GLU A 80 7.73 4.69 -5.82
CA GLU A 80 7.66 5.06 -7.23
C GLU A 80 7.13 3.92 -8.10
N LEU A 81 7.64 2.70 -7.91
CA LEU A 81 7.15 1.51 -8.63
C LEU A 81 5.66 1.23 -8.34
N ILE A 82 5.21 1.38 -7.09
CA ILE A 82 3.80 1.27 -6.73
C ILE A 82 2.99 2.29 -7.52
N LEU A 83 3.37 3.56 -7.45
CA LEU A 83 2.66 4.64 -8.12
C LEU A 83 2.62 4.46 -9.65
N GLN A 84 3.72 4.02 -10.26
CA GLN A 84 3.76 3.69 -11.68
C GLN A 84 2.83 2.52 -12.04
N ALA A 85 2.76 1.48 -11.21
CA ALA A 85 1.85 0.36 -11.41
C ALA A 85 0.38 0.81 -11.38
N PHE A 86 0.03 1.78 -10.54
CA PHE A 86 -1.32 2.36 -10.48
C PHE A 86 -1.59 3.44 -11.54
N ARG A 87 -0.57 4.01 -12.20
CA ARG A 87 -0.77 4.85 -13.40
C ARG A 87 -0.98 4.03 -14.67
N SER A 88 -0.46 2.81 -14.69
CA SER A 88 -0.68 1.88 -15.80
C SER A 88 -2.14 1.39 -15.80
N PRO A 89 -2.72 1.05 -16.97
CA PRO A 89 -4.09 0.55 -17.03
C PRO A 89 -4.33 -0.63 -16.09
N HIS A 90 -5.26 -0.47 -15.15
CA HIS A 90 -5.61 -1.48 -14.15
C HIS A 90 -7.13 -1.59 -13.96
N ASN A 91 -7.58 -2.70 -13.36
CA ASN A 91 -9.01 -2.99 -13.21
C ASN A 91 -9.65 -2.49 -11.91
N LEU A 92 -8.88 -1.84 -11.02
CA LEU A 92 -9.37 -1.22 -9.78
C LEU A 92 -10.07 0.13 -10.06
N LYS A 93 -11.21 0.09 -10.74
CA LYS A 93 -11.94 1.29 -11.23
C LYS A 93 -12.47 2.20 -10.11
N HIS A 94 -12.59 1.68 -8.90
CA HIS A 94 -13.11 2.41 -7.74
C HIS A 94 -12.02 3.01 -6.86
N LEU A 95 -10.75 2.67 -7.11
CA LEU A 95 -9.64 3.13 -6.30
C LEU A 95 -9.42 4.62 -6.54
N LYS A 96 -9.50 5.39 -5.47
CA LYS A 96 -9.37 6.85 -5.50
C LYS A 96 -8.20 7.35 -4.67
N ILE A 97 -7.80 6.60 -3.65
CA ILE A 97 -6.80 7.05 -2.69
C ILE A 97 -5.77 5.95 -2.45
N ILE A 98 -4.50 6.29 -2.64
CA ILE A 98 -3.38 5.55 -2.04
C ILE A 98 -2.72 6.45 -1.01
N ARG A 99 -2.52 5.89 0.19
CA ARG A 99 -1.90 6.60 1.30
C ARG A 99 -0.65 5.89 1.77
N PHE A 100 0.43 6.64 1.96
CA PHE A 100 1.66 6.19 2.59
C PHE A 100 1.87 6.93 3.91
N ILE A 101 1.97 6.20 5.01
CA ILE A 101 2.20 6.76 6.34
C ILE A 101 3.51 6.20 6.85
N ARG A 102 4.53 7.05 7.00
CA ARG A 102 5.85 6.71 7.57
C ARG A 102 6.45 5.46 6.92
N CYS A 103 6.48 5.47 5.59
CA CYS A 103 6.88 4.30 4.80
C CYS A 103 8.38 4.25 4.46
N GLY A 104 9.22 4.94 5.25
CA GLY A 104 10.65 5.03 5.00
C GLY A 104 11.02 5.95 3.84
N SER A 105 10.10 6.81 3.41
CA SER A 105 10.32 7.80 2.36
C SER A 105 10.70 9.18 2.89
N ASP A 106 11.37 9.94 2.03
CA ASP A 106 11.72 11.35 2.20
C ASP A 106 11.21 12.17 1.01
N GLU A 107 11.58 13.46 0.95
CA GLU A 107 11.13 14.43 -0.06
C GLU A 107 11.56 14.06 -1.50
N GLY A 108 12.49 13.11 -1.67
CA GLY A 108 12.98 12.69 -2.99
C GLY A 108 11.91 12.04 -3.88
N VAL A 109 10.79 11.57 -3.30
CA VAL A 109 9.65 11.00 -4.07
C VAL A 109 8.53 12.02 -4.34
N ASP A 110 8.67 13.27 -3.88
CA ASP A 110 7.61 14.28 -3.94
C ASP A 110 7.25 14.67 -5.38
N ASP A 111 8.24 14.80 -6.26
CA ASP A 111 8.01 15.11 -7.67
C ASP A 111 7.12 14.04 -8.34
N VAL A 112 7.32 12.78 -7.98
CA VAL A 112 6.51 11.66 -8.48
C VAL A 112 5.10 11.72 -7.92
N ILE A 113 4.95 12.02 -6.62
CA ILE A 113 3.66 12.18 -5.96
C ILE A 113 2.87 13.34 -6.59
N ILE A 114 3.51 14.49 -6.79
CA ILE A 114 2.91 15.67 -7.42
C ILE A 114 2.47 15.34 -8.85
N ALA A 115 3.31 14.64 -9.62
CA ALA A 115 2.96 14.22 -10.97
C ALA A 115 1.75 13.26 -10.97
N CYS A 116 1.67 12.32 -10.03
CA CYS A 116 0.53 11.42 -9.90
C CYS A 116 -0.77 12.18 -9.58
N ASN A 117 -0.71 13.12 -8.64
CA ASN A 117 -1.87 13.91 -8.22
C ASN A 117 -2.36 14.87 -9.33
N LYS A 118 -1.45 15.40 -10.16
CA LYS A 118 -1.80 16.26 -11.31
C LYS A 118 -2.58 15.53 -12.39
N ASP A 119 -2.32 14.25 -12.61
CA ASP A 119 -3.04 13.45 -13.60
C ASP A 119 -4.50 13.17 -13.19
N GLN A 120 -4.89 13.46 -11.93
CA GLN A 120 -6.23 13.28 -11.36
C GLN A 120 -6.82 11.86 -11.49
N VAL A 121 -6.01 10.85 -11.81
CA VAL A 121 -6.44 9.45 -11.86
C VAL A 121 -6.72 8.92 -10.46
N MET A 122 -5.92 9.34 -9.47
CA MET A 122 -5.96 8.89 -8.10
C MET A 122 -5.23 9.90 -7.20
N GLU A 123 -5.72 10.08 -5.97
CA GLU A 123 -5.08 10.88 -4.95
C GLU A 123 -4.02 10.07 -4.19
N VAL A 124 -2.83 10.64 -4.08
CA VAL A 124 -1.68 10.11 -3.35
C VAL A 124 -1.45 10.99 -2.12
N GLU A 125 -1.72 10.42 -0.95
CA GLU A 125 -1.50 11.04 0.35
C GLU A 125 -0.19 10.50 0.95
N VAL A 126 0.73 11.37 1.38
CA VAL A 126 2.00 10.94 2.00
C VAL A 126 2.27 11.67 3.32
N GLU A 127 2.57 10.90 4.37
CA GLU A 127 3.22 11.36 5.60
C GLU A 127 4.63 10.76 5.62
N HIS A 128 5.66 11.58 5.38
CA HIS A 128 7.05 11.13 5.40
C HIS A 128 7.49 10.68 6.79
N GLY A 129 8.56 9.89 6.81
CA GLY A 129 9.20 9.45 8.04
C GLY A 129 9.48 7.95 8.06
N LYS A 130 10.30 7.56 9.04
CA LYS A 130 10.65 6.15 9.24
C LYS A 130 9.51 5.39 9.93
N PRO A 131 9.33 4.10 9.59
CA PRO A 131 8.47 3.22 10.37
C PRO A 131 8.88 3.25 11.86
N ARG A 132 7.91 3.32 12.77
CA ARG A 132 8.19 3.18 14.21
C ARG A 132 8.53 1.71 14.50
N GLY A 133 9.69 1.46 15.11
CA GLY A 133 10.25 0.13 15.38
C GLY A 133 11.76 0.14 15.59
N LEU A 134 12.45 1.19 15.16
CA LEU A 134 13.87 1.41 15.42
C LEU A 134 14.10 2.05 16.81
N ASN A 135 13.85 1.29 17.88
CA ASN A 135 14.48 1.53 19.17
C ASN A 135 15.54 0.45 19.39
N PHE A 136 16.66 0.56 18.70
CA PHE A 136 17.91 0.04 19.23
C PHE A 136 18.68 1.24 19.76
N ALA A 137 18.78 1.30 21.09
CA ALA A 137 19.75 2.13 21.78
C ALA A 137 21.17 1.64 21.45
#